data_AF-A0AAF0J2P5-F1
#
_entry.id   AF-A0AAF0J2P5-F1
#
_cell.length_a   1.000
_cell.length_b   1.000
_cell.length_c   1.000
_cell.angle_alpha   90.00
_cell.angle_beta   90.00
_cell.angle_gamma   90.00
#
_symmetry.space_group_name_H-M   'P 1'
#
loop_
_entity.id
_entity.type
_entity.pdbx_description
1 polymer ?
#
loop_
_entity_poly.entity_id
_entity_poly.type
_entity_poly.pdbx_seq_one_letter_code
_entity_poly.pdbx_strand_id
1 'polypeptide(L)'
;MNQFESTLVRPETLVDEFKRQGHFDQIRKSLFQAFLQSEQHAAFRAEAEAFLKGHVMAEVDRMVYRDARLRHSDLMHALDQQPFLDQLLRELCRNGSTGEGLLSDDSPITHQIREQVMAMVPHDVTEARPADVA
;
A
#
# COMPACT_ATOMS: atom_id res chain seq x y z
N MET A 1 -3.31 42.39 24.37
CA MET A 1 -4.32 41.50 23.78
C MET A 1 -3.59 40.27 23.29
N ASN A 2 -3.78 39.14 23.97
CA ASN A 2 -3.04 37.91 23.77
C ASN A 2 -3.52 37.19 22.51
N GLN A 3 -2.64 37.07 21.51
CA GLN A 3 -2.81 36.15 20.39
C GLN A 3 -2.27 34.77 20.83
N PHE A 4 -3.10 33.98 21.52
CA PHE A 4 -2.91 32.54 21.54
C PHE A 4 -3.58 31.98 20.28
N GLU A 5 -2.93 32.17 19.13
CA GLU A 5 -3.25 31.36 17.95
C GLU A 5 -2.69 29.97 18.22
N SER A 6 -3.50 29.05 18.77
CA SER A 6 -3.28 27.64 18.51
C SER A 6 -3.26 27.50 16.99
N THR A 7 -2.06 27.37 16.43
CA THR A 7 -1.87 27.29 14.98
C THR A 7 -2.51 26.00 14.50
N LEU A 8 -3.79 26.08 14.17
CA LEU A 8 -4.59 24.93 13.77
C LEU A 8 -4.08 24.54 12.38
N VAL A 9 -3.15 23.58 12.34
CA VAL A 9 -2.57 23.13 11.08
C VAL A 9 -3.67 22.50 10.25
N ARG A 10 -3.92 23.05 9.07
CA ARG A 10 -4.95 22.54 8.18
C ARG A 10 -4.51 21.17 7.62
N PRO A 11 -5.43 20.19 7.50
CA PRO A 11 -5.09 18.86 6.97
C PRO A 11 -4.39 18.91 5.61
N GLU A 12 -4.77 19.85 4.74
CA GLU A 12 -4.15 20.02 3.42
C GLU A 12 -2.67 20.39 3.54
N THR A 13 -2.32 21.26 4.49
CA THR A 13 -0.94 21.67 4.75
C THR A 13 -0.09 20.50 5.26
N LEU A 14 -0.66 19.64 6.12
CA LEU A 14 0.03 18.42 6.56
C LEU A 14 0.28 17.45 5.40
N VAL A 15 -0.70 17.25 4.52
CA VAL A 15 -0.55 16.37 3.35
C VAL A 15 0.51 16.90 2.39
N ASP A 16 0.53 18.20 2.14
CA ASP A 16 1.53 18.82 1.25
C ASP A 16 2.93 18.72 1.83
N GLU A 17 3.07 18.96 3.14
CA GLU A 17 4.34 18.80 3.85
C GLU A 17 4.79 17.33 3.86
N PHE A 18 3.86 16.40 4.04
CA PHE A 18 4.13 14.96 4.05
C PHE A 18 4.68 14.48 2.70
N LYS A 19 4.10 15.00 1.62
CA LYS A 19 4.60 14.79 0.25
C LYS A 19 5.95 15.46 0.04
N ARG A 20 6.12 16.71 0.49
CA ARG A 20 7.36 17.50 0.34
C ARG A 20 8.55 16.83 1.01
N GLN A 21 8.34 16.21 2.17
CA GLN A 21 9.37 15.47 2.91
C GLN A 21 9.70 14.10 2.30
N GLY A 22 8.94 13.65 1.28
CA GLY A 22 9.18 12.39 0.60
C GLY A 22 8.64 11.15 1.30
N HIS A 23 7.85 11.32 2.37
CA HIS A 23 7.27 10.19 3.12
C HIS A 23 6.40 9.28 2.24
N PHE A 24 5.66 9.86 1.30
CA PHE A 24 4.86 9.09 0.34
C PHE A 24 5.70 8.12 -0.49
N ASP A 25 6.87 8.55 -0.98
CA ASP A 25 7.75 7.68 -1.77
C ASP A 25 8.40 6.59 -0.91
N GLN A 26 8.77 6.93 0.33
CA GLN A 26 9.30 5.97 1.30
C GLN A 26 8.27 4.87 1.62
N ILE A 27 7.03 5.26 1.91
CA ILE A 27 5.94 4.32 2.17
C ILE A 27 5.66 3.47 0.93
N ARG A 28 5.57 4.08 -0.26
CA ARG A 28 5.34 3.34 -1.51
C ARG A 28 6.40 2.25 -1.72
N LYS A 29 7.68 2.57 -1.48
CA LYS A 29 8.79 1.61 -1.59
C LYS A 29 8.69 0.50 -0.54
N SER A 30 8.44 0.85 0.72
CA SER A 30 8.27 -0.10 1.83
C SER A 30 7.12 -1.06 1.55
N LEU A 31 5.97 -0.52 1.14
CA LEU A 31 4.76 -1.26 0.78
C LEU A 31 5.02 -2.22 -0.38
N PHE A 32 5.71 -1.77 -1.42
CA PHE A 32 6.05 -2.62 -2.55
C PHE A 32 6.99 -3.77 -2.15
N GLN A 33 7.99 -3.50 -1.32
CA GLN A 33 8.92 -4.54 -0.83
C GLN A 33 8.21 -5.55 0.07
N ALA A 34 7.38 -5.08 1.00
CA ALA A 34 6.58 -5.93 1.87
C ALA A 34 5.60 -6.79 1.07
N PHE A 35 4.95 -6.21 0.05
CA PHE A 35 4.07 -6.95 -0.85
C PHE A 35 4.82 -8.07 -1.59
N LEU A 36 5.99 -7.80 -2.17
CA LEU A 36 6.76 -8.82 -2.90
C LEU A 36 7.16 -10.02 -2.02
N GLN A 37 7.33 -9.80 -0.71
CA GLN A 37 7.68 -10.82 0.28
C GLN A 37 6.46 -11.47 0.95
N SER A 38 5.25 -10.98 0.67
CA SER A 38 4.03 -11.43 1.32
C SER A 38 3.55 -12.80 0.82
N GLU A 39 2.88 -13.54 1.69
CA GLU A 39 2.23 -14.81 1.32
C GLU A 39 1.13 -14.60 0.28
N GLN A 40 0.42 -13.48 0.35
CA GLN A 40 -0.64 -13.11 -0.60
C GLN A 40 -0.09 -12.94 -2.02
N HIS A 41 1.08 -12.28 -2.18
CA HIS A 41 1.74 -12.18 -3.47
C HIS A 41 2.19 -13.55 -4.00
N ALA A 42 2.73 -14.40 -3.12
CA ALA A 42 3.14 -15.75 -3.50
C ALA A 42 1.95 -16.61 -3.96
N ALA A 43 0.83 -16.56 -3.22
CA ALA A 43 -0.41 -17.25 -3.56
C ALA A 43 -0.99 -16.75 -4.88
N PHE A 44 -1.16 -15.44 -5.04
CA PHE A 44 -1.63 -14.82 -6.28
C PHE A 44 -0.80 -15.26 -7.50
N ARG A 45 0.53 -15.23 -7.36
CA ARG A 45 1.42 -15.64 -8.45
C ARG A 45 1.24 -17.12 -8.79
N ALA A 46 1.14 -17.99 -7.78
CA ALA A 46 0.94 -19.42 -8.00
C ALA A 46 -0.38 -19.71 -8.71
N GLU A 47 -1.46 -19.05 -8.32
CA GLU A 47 -2.78 -19.21 -8.94
C GLU A 47 -2.80 -18.70 -10.37
N ALA A 48 -2.28 -17.49 -10.62
CA ALA A 48 -2.18 -16.94 -11.97
C ALA A 48 -1.32 -17.81 -12.89
N GLU A 49 -0.21 -18.33 -12.39
CA GLU A 49 0.67 -19.22 -13.15
C GLU A 49 -0.01 -20.56 -13.46
N ALA A 50 -0.71 -21.15 -12.48
CA ALA A 50 -1.46 -22.39 -12.68
C ALA A 50 -2.57 -22.22 -13.72
N PHE A 51 -3.31 -21.10 -13.65
CA PHE A 51 -4.33 -20.75 -14.64
C PHE A 51 -3.75 -20.61 -16.04
N LEU A 52 -2.68 -19.81 -16.20
CA LEU A 52 -2.06 -19.59 -17.51
C LEU A 52 -1.51 -20.88 -18.11
N LYS A 53 -0.87 -21.73 -17.29
CA LYS A 53 -0.42 -23.06 -17.72
C LYS A 53 -1.60 -23.90 -18.20
N GLY A 54 -2.68 -23.98 -17.43
CA GLY A 54 -3.89 -24.69 -17.82
C GLY A 54 -4.48 -24.17 -19.13
N HIS A 55 -4.54 -22.85 -19.30
CA HIS A 55 -5.05 -22.21 -20.51
C HIS A 55 -4.22 -22.54 -21.75
N VAL A 56 -2.88 -22.45 -21.65
CA VAL A 56 -1.98 -22.83 -22.74
C VAL A 56 -2.09 -24.31 -23.07
N MET A 57 -2.22 -25.18 -22.06
CA MET A 57 -2.37 -26.64 -22.25
C MET A 57 -3.73 -27.04 -22.84
N ALA A 58 -4.78 -26.25 -22.64
CA ALA A 58 -6.08 -26.48 -23.26
C ALA A 58 -6.12 -26.06 -24.74
N GLU A 59 -5.31 -25.07 -25.13
CA GLU A 59 -5.26 -24.52 -26.49
C GLU A 59 -3.90 -24.72 -27.18
N VAL A 60 -3.19 -25.82 -26.89
CA VAL A 60 -1.80 -26.06 -27.35
C VAL A 60 -1.66 -25.87 -28.86
N ASP A 61 -2.52 -26.52 -29.65
CA ASP A 61 -2.44 -26.46 -31.11
C ASP A 61 -2.62 -25.02 -31.62
N ARG A 62 -3.55 -24.26 -31.03
CA ARG A 62 -3.79 -22.86 -31.41
C ARG A 62 -2.65 -21.94 -30.97
N MET A 63 -2.06 -22.19 -29.80
CA MET A 63 -0.98 -21.40 -29.23
C MET A 63 0.34 -21.61 -29.98
N VAL A 64 0.69 -22.86 -30.33
CA VAL A 64 1.98 -23.20 -30.96
C VAL A 64 2.20 -22.46 -32.29
N TYR A 65 1.16 -22.36 -33.13
CA TYR A 65 1.27 -21.73 -34.45
C TYR A 65 0.99 -20.22 -34.46
N ARG A 66 0.59 -19.63 -33.33
CA ARG A 66 0.24 -18.21 -33.25
C ARG A 66 1.49 -17.33 -33.14
N ASP A 67 1.40 -16.09 -33.61
CA ASP A 67 2.49 -15.13 -33.41
C ASP A 67 2.74 -14.86 -31.91
N ALA A 68 4.00 -14.64 -31.53
CA ALA A 68 4.40 -14.46 -30.14
C ALA A 68 3.73 -13.25 -29.47
N ARG A 69 3.55 -12.14 -30.18
CA ARG A 69 2.88 -10.95 -29.64
C ARG A 69 1.39 -11.21 -29.45
N LEU A 70 0.76 -11.89 -30.40
CA LEU A 70 -0.65 -12.24 -30.31
C LEU A 70 -0.92 -13.23 -29.19
N ARG A 71 -0.04 -14.23 -28.99
CA ARG A 71 -0.11 -15.14 -27.82
C ARG A 71 -0.06 -14.38 -26.50
N HIS A 72 0.89 -13.46 -26.35
CA HIS A 72 1.01 -12.69 -25.12
C HIS A 72 -0.25 -11.85 -24.88
N SER A 73 -0.76 -11.18 -25.92
CA SER A 73 -2.00 -10.41 -25.83
C SER A 73 -3.19 -11.27 -25.42
N ASP A 74 -3.34 -12.48 -25.97
CA ASP A 74 -4.45 -13.38 -25.63
C ASP A 74 -4.35 -13.86 -24.18
N LEU A 75 -3.13 -14.20 -23.72
CA LEU A 75 -2.91 -14.63 -22.34
C LEU A 75 -3.20 -13.50 -21.35
N MET A 76 -2.77 -12.27 -21.65
CA MET A 76 -3.10 -11.11 -20.82
C MET A 76 -4.61 -10.87 -20.81
N HIS A 77 -5.27 -10.95 -21.96
CA HIS A 77 -6.72 -10.79 -22.03
C HIS A 77 -7.45 -11.87 -21.23
N ALA A 78 -7.02 -13.13 -21.30
CA ALA A 78 -7.60 -14.23 -20.54
C ALA A 78 -7.39 -14.04 -19.02
N LEU A 79 -6.20 -13.56 -18.62
CA LEU A 79 -5.87 -13.26 -17.23
C LEU A 79 -6.71 -12.10 -16.68
N ASP A 80 -6.92 -11.05 -17.47
CA ASP A 80 -7.73 -9.88 -17.10
C ASP A 80 -9.21 -10.23 -16.87
N GLN A 81 -9.72 -11.32 -17.45
CA GLN A 81 -11.08 -11.82 -17.18
C GLN A 81 -11.18 -12.58 -15.85
N GLN A 82 -10.06 -12.87 -15.19
CA GLN A 82 -10.06 -13.58 -13.91
C GLN A 82 -10.13 -12.61 -12.73
N PRO A 83 -10.80 -12.98 -11.63
CA PRO A 83 -10.95 -12.11 -10.47
C PRO A 83 -9.69 -12.06 -9.58
N PHE A 84 -8.54 -12.55 -10.03
CA PHE A 84 -7.35 -12.73 -9.18
C PHE A 84 -6.86 -11.41 -8.55
N LEU A 85 -6.87 -10.31 -9.31
CA LEU A 85 -6.45 -9.02 -8.79
C LEU A 85 -7.43 -8.50 -7.73
N ASP A 86 -8.73 -8.60 -7.98
CA ASP A 86 -9.76 -8.18 -7.03
C ASP A 86 -9.71 -9.00 -5.74
N GLN A 87 -9.45 -10.30 -5.86
CA GLN A 87 -9.27 -11.20 -4.72
C GLN A 87 -8.04 -10.81 -3.92
N LEU A 88 -6.90 -10.59 -4.58
CA LEU A 88 -5.67 -10.14 -3.93
C LEU A 88 -5.89 -8.83 -3.18
N LEU A 89 -6.54 -7.83 -3.79
CA LEU A 89 -6.83 -6.56 -3.14
C LEU A 89 -7.70 -6.74 -1.89
N ARG A 90 -8.72 -7.61 -1.94
CA ARG A 90 -9.54 -7.91 -0.76
C ARG A 90 -8.73 -8.55 0.37
N GLU A 91 -7.81 -9.43 0.04
CA GLU A 91 -6.93 -10.06 1.03
C GLU A 91 -5.95 -9.07 1.65
N LEU A 92 -5.36 -8.20 0.83
CA LEU A 92 -4.45 -7.15 1.30
C LEU A 92 -5.15 -6.14 2.21
N CYS A 93 -6.41 -5.82 1.96
CA CYS A 93 -7.21 -4.89 2.77
C CYS A 93 -7.98 -5.57 3.92
N ARG A 94 -7.80 -6.88 4.14
CA ARG A 94 -8.58 -7.62 5.12
C ARG A 94 -8.22 -7.20 6.55
N ASN A 95 -9.19 -6.67 7.28
CA ASN A 95 -9.10 -6.44 8.72
C ASN A 95 -9.57 -7.71 9.46
N GLY A 96 -8.80 -8.26 10.39
CA GLY A 96 -9.20 -9.49 11.10
C GLY A 96 -8.23 -9.99 12.17
N SER A 97 -8.72 -10.89 13.04
CA SER A 97 -8.02 -11.39 14.24
C SER A 97 -6.99 -12.50 14.00
N THR A 98 -6.94 -13.08 12.80
CA THR A 98 -6.06 -14.22 12.44
C THR A 98 -4.89 -13.82 11.53
N GLY A 99 -4.67 -12.53 11.32
CA GLY A 99 -3.62 -11.99 10.47
C GLY A 99 -4.12 -10.77 9.72
N GLU A 100 -3.55 -9.61 10.04
CA GLU A 100 -3.87 -8.33 9.45
C GLU A 100 -3.35 -8.26 8.00
N GLY A 101 -4.23 -7.88 7.07
CA GLY A 101 -3.83 -7.60 5.70
C GLY A 101 -2.78 -6.49 5.65
N LEU A 102 -1.90 -6.53 4.66
CA LEU A 102 -0.81 -5.55 4.52
C LEU A 102 -1.29 -4.09 4.45
N LEU A 103 -2.54 -3.88 4.00
CA LEU A 103 -3.20 -2.57 3.85
C LEU A 103 -4.33 -2.37 4.87
N SER A 104 -4.36 -3.16 5.94
CA SER A 104 -5.34 -3.01 7.01
C SER A 104 -5.10 -1.76 7.86
N ASP A 105 -6.11 -1.36 8.63
CA ASP A 105 -6.05 -0.19 9.51
C ASP A 105 -5.00 -0.32 10.62
N ASP A 106 -4.71 -1.56 11.04
CA ASP A 106 -3.71 -1.88 12.07
C ASP A 106 -2.38 -2.36 11.45
N SER A 107 -2.25 -2.29 10.12
CA SER A 107 -1.01 -2.69 9.43
C SER A 107 0.20 -1.85 9.88
N PRO A 108 1.42 -2.41 9.81
CA PRO A 108 2.65 -1.66 10.09
C PRO A 108 2.78 -0.37 9.27
N ILE A 109 2.22 -0.34 8.06
CA ILE A 109 2.25 0.82 7.16
C ILE A 109 1.31 1.91 7.67
N THR A 110 0.10 1.56 8.13
CA THR A 110 -0.82 2.53 8.74
C THR A 110 -0.26 3.10 10.03
N HIS A 111 0.41 2.29 10.85
CA HIS A 111 1.17 2.77 12.01
C HIS A 111 2.28 3.75 11.62
N GLN A 112 3.09 3.41 10.62
CA GLN A 112 4.16 4.29 10.13
C GLN A 112 3.61 5.64 9.64
N ILE A 113 2.53 5.64 8.85
CA ILE A 113 1.88 6.87 8.39
C ILE A 113 1.43 7.71 9.58
N ARG A 114 0.79 7.09 10.57
CA ARG A 114 0.30 7.79 11.77
C ARG A 114 1.44 8.44 12.54
N GLU A 115 2.53 7.72 12.79
CA GLU A 115 3.70 8.25 13.49
C GLU A 115 4.33 9.44 12.75
N GLN A 116 4.50 9.32 11.43
CA GLN A 116 5.06 10.38 10.60
C GLN A 116 4.17 11.63 10.60
N VAL A 117 2.85 11.46 10.49
CA VAL A 117 1.90 12.58 10.58
C VAL A 117 1.91 13.19 11.98
N MET A 118 1.91 12.39 13.05
CA MET A 118 1.94 12.90 14.44
C MET A 118 3.22 13.68 14.73
N ALA A 119 4.37 13.24 14.22
CA ALA A 119 5.64 13.95 14.35
C ALA A 119 5.66 15.32 13.63
N MET A 120 4.78 15.50 12.63
CA MET A 120 4.62 16.77 11.91
C MET A 120 3.63 17.72 12.58
N VAL A 121 2.80 17.24 13.50
CA VAL A 121 1.88 18.08 14.26
C VAL A 121 2.67 18.77 15.38
N PRO A 122 2.76 20.11 15.41
CA PRO A 122 3.47 20.80 16.49
C PRO A 122 2.85 20.43 17.83
N HIS A 123 3.67 19.93 18.76
CA HIS A 123 3.29 19.77 20.16
C HIS A 123 3.58 21.09 20.85
N ASP A 124 2.57 21.71 21.45
CA ASP A 124 2.76 22.89 22.30
C ASP A 124 3.74 22.53 23.43
N VAL A 125 4.98 23.01 23.33
CA VAL A 125 5.97 22.93 24.40
C VAL A 125 5.50 23.86 25.52
N THR A 126 4.64 23.35 26.38
CA THR A 126 4.29 23.99 27.65
C THR A 126 5.30 23.56 28.70
N GLU A 127 6.60 23.78 28.46
CA GLU A 127 7.57 23.79 29.54
C GLU A 127 7.48 25.18 30.20
N ALA A 128 6.59 25.27 31.18
CA ALA A 128 6.58 26.37 32.14
C ALA A 128 7.91 26.34 32.89
N ARG A 129 8.87 27.15 32.41
CA ARG A 129 10.12 27.47 33.10
C ARG A 129 9.75 27.99 34.50
N PRO A 130 10.17 27.33 35.61
CA PRO A 130 9.91 27.89 36.92
C PRO A 130 10.67 29.21 37.01
N ALA A 131 9.94 30.29 37.27
CA ALA A 131 10.53 31.59 37.53
C ALA A 131 11.47 31.46 38.73
N ASP A 132 12.73 31.85 38.53
CA ASP A 132 13.63 32.18 39.62
C ASP A 132 12.91 33.16 40.57
N VAL A 133 12.62 32.69 41.78
CA VAL A 133 12.24 33.56 42.89
C VAL A 133 13.51 33.79 43.69
N ALA A 134 13.82 35.09 43.81
CA ALA A 134 14.97 35.72 44.43
C ALA A 134 15.31 35.25 45.85
#